data_AF-A0AA51N0U1-F1
#
_entry.id   AF-A0AA51N0U1-F1
#
_cell.length_a   1.000
_cell.length_b   1.000
_cell.length_c   1.000
_cell.angle_alpha   90.00
_cell.angle_beta   90.00
_cell.angle_gamma   90.00
#
_symmetry.space_group_name_H-M   'P 1'
#
loop_
_entity.id
_entity.type
_entity.pdbx_description
1 polymer ?
#
loop_
_entity_poly.entity_id
_entity_poly.type
_entity_poly.pdbx_seq_one_letter_code
_entity_poly.pdbx_strand_id
1 'polypeptide(L)'
;MYVKMELFGQKVYYVKERHPAIIDKKIWEAVQLEMKKKDYMERHRVRQLDFIRVEDNPFTGRVSGSVLGRKTWNSTDGGLKRRVWQCNRKYEKKGEVRCRNKHIDEDVLYKAIISSFNVLVENKEYFIEKWKAEDGDELKKYRVNEFIEIIEDGIVIEEFDIDLYFKMIEKMVVFEDRVIVGFLNGAEVECTIQ
;
A
#
# COMPACT_ATOMS: atom_id res chain seq x y z
N MET A 1 -7.10 -30.40 24.12
CA MET A 1 -7.50 -29.54 25.26
C MET A 1 -8.97 -29.12 25.07
N TYR A 2 -9.80 -29.17 26.12
CA TYR A 2 -11.25 -28.88 26.03
C TYR A 2 -11.57 -27.49 26.59
N VAL A 3 -12.36 -26.70 25.87
CA VAL A 3 -12.94 -25.46 26.41
C VAL A 3 -14.43 -25.71 26.63
N LYS A 4 -14.88 -25.58 27.88
CA LYS A 4 -16.29 -25.73 28.25
C LYS A 4 -17.03 -24.42 27.94
N MET A 5 -18.10 -24.51 27.18
CA MET A 5 -18.97 -23.39 26.81
C MET A 5 -20.42 -23.74 27.16
N GLU A 6 -21.25 -22.73 27.39
CA GLU A 6 -22.71 -22.90 27.54
C GLU A 6 -23.41 -22.17 26.40
N LEU A 7 -24.15 -22.92 25.58
CA LEU A 7 -24.99 -22.43 24.50
C LEU A 7 -26.40 -22.94 24.75
N PHE A 8 -27.37 -22.02 24.87
CA PHE A 8 -28.79 -22.35 25.12
C PHE A 8 -29.03 -23.27 26.35
N GLY A 9 -28.25 -23.10 27.43
CA GLY A 9 -28.42 -23.88 28.66
C GLY A 9 -27.89 -25.32 28.61
N GLN A 10 -27.24 -25.73 27.51
CA GLN A 10 -26.52 -27.01 27.42
C GLN A 10 -25.00 -26.81 27.48
N LYS A 11 -24.32 -27.74 28.17
CA LYS A 11 -22.84 -27.78 28.23
C LYS A 11 -22.30 -28.31 26.91
N VAL A 12 -21.58 -27.45 26.18
CA VAL A 12 -20.91 -27.78 24.91
C VAL A 12 -19.40 -27.73 25.15
N TYR A 13 -18.65 -28.64 24.52
CA TYR A 13 -17.19 -28.67 24.62
C TYR A 13 -16.56 -28.41 23.26
N TYR A 14 -15.73 -27.38 23.16
CA TYR A 14 -14.91 -27.16 21.98
C TYR A 14 -13.64 -28.04 22.10
N VAL A 15 -13.51 -29.01 21.20
CA VAL A 15 -12.38 -29.93 21.14
C VAL A 15 -11.39 -29.43 20.09
N LYS A 16 -10.18 -29.06 20.52
CA LYS A 16 -9.07 -28.74 19.63
C LYS A 16 -8.33 -30.02 19.20
N GLU A 17 -7.79 -30.02 17.97
CA GLU A 17 -6.82 -31.01 17.45
C GLU A 17 -7.34 -32.45 17.29
N ARG A 18 -8.63 -32.64 17.00
CA ARG A 18 -9.20 -33.97 16.72
C ARG A 18 -8.92 -34.46 15.28
N HIS A 19 -8.72 -33.53 14.35
CA HIS A 19 -8.30 -33.80 12.99
C HIS A 19 -7.11 -32.90 12.65
N PRO A 20 -6.25 -33.29 11.69
CA PRO A 20 -5.23 -32.42 11.14
C PRO A 20 -5.87 -31.10 10.69
N ALA A 21 -5.27 -29.98 11.09
CA ALA A 21 -5.76 -28.67 10.68
C ALA A 21 -5.67 -28.56 9.14
N ILE A 22 -6.74 -28.04 8.51
CA ILE A 22 -6.77 -27.82 7.06
C ILE A 22 -5.86 -26.64 6.68
N ILE A 23 -5.78 -25.64 7.55
CA ILE A 23 -5.02 -24.42 7.36
C ILE A 23 -4.11 -24.25 8.58
N ASP A 24 -2.89 -23.78 8.36
CA ASP A 24 -1.97 -23.45 9.45
C ASP A 24 -2.57 -22.39 10.39
N LYS A 25 -2.31 -22.55 11.69
CA LYS A 25 -2.88 -21.68 12.73
C LYS A 25 -2.44 -20.22 12.55
N LYS A 26 -1.20 -19.98 12.11
CA LYS A 26 -0.67 -18.61 11.92
C LYS A 26 -1.38 -17.92 10.76
N ILE A 27 -1.61 -18.65 9.66
CA ILE A 27 -2.38 -18.14 8.51
C ILE A 27 -3.81 -17.82 8.96
N TRP A 28 -4.43 -18.70 9.73
CA TRP A 28 -5.77 -18.44 10.26
C TRP A 28 -5.82 -17.18 11.15
N GLU A 29 -4.86 -17.01 12.05
CA GLU A 29 -4.74 -15.83 12.91
C GLU A 29 -4.53 -14.53 12.12
N ALA A 30 -3.65 -14.55 11.10
CA ALA A 30 -3.45 -13.43 10.19
C ALA A 30 -4.73 -13.02 9.47
N VAL A 31 -5.51 -14.00 8.98
CA VAL A 31 -6.81 -13.74 8.33
C VAL A 31 -7.80 -13.11 9.30
N GLN A 32 -7.85 -13.56 10.56
CA GLN A 32 -8.72 -12.95 11.57
C GLN A 32 -8.36 -11.48 11.83
N LEU A 33 -7.07 -11.13 11.83
CA LEU A 33 -6.61 -9.74 11.97
C LEU A 33 -7.04 -8.88 10.78
N GLU A 34 -6.97 -9.40 9.55
CA GLU A 34 -7.47 -8.65 8.38
C GLU A 34 -8.98 -8.47 8.37
N MET A 35 -9.74 -9.48 8.80
CA MET A 35 -11.20 -9.35 8.92
C MET A 35 -11.56 -8.24 9.91
N LYS A 36 -10.85 -8.15 11.06
CA LYS A 36 -11.03 -7.06 12.02
C LYS A 36 -10.68 -5.69 11.42
N LYS A 37 -9.61 -5.60 10.63
CA LYS A 37 -9.22 -4.37 9.93
C LYS A 37 -10.30 -3.93 8.94
N LYS A 38 -10.86 -4.86 8.16
CA LYS A 38 -11.97 -4.59 7.23
C LYS A 38 -13.23 -4.12 7.95
N ASP A 39 -13.65 -4.81 9.00
CA ASP A 39 -14.80 -4.42 9.83
C ASP A 39 -14.61 -3.03 10.45
N TYR A 40 -13.40 -2.71 10.93
CA TYR A 40 -13.08 -1.36 11.40
C TYR A 40 -13.24 -0.32 10.28
N MET A 41 -12.68 -0.56 9.09
CA MET A 41 -12.78 0.37 7.97
C MET A 41 -14.23 0.62 7.55
N GLU A 42 -15.06 -0.43 7.50
CA GLU A 42 -16.47 -0.35 7.16
C GLU A 42 -17.25 0.48 8.20
N ARG A 43 -17.08 0.17 9.49
CA ARG A 43 -17.74 0.91 10.60
C ARG A 43 -17.40 2.39 10.61
N HIS A 44 -16.15 2.73 10.31
CA HIS A 44 -15.66 4.10 10.32
C HIS A 44 -15.81 4.79 8.96
N ARG A 45 -16.44 4.13 7.97
CA ARG A 45 -16.60 4.64 6.59
C ARG A 45 -15.29 5.10 5.97
N VAL A 46 -14.19 4.45 6.37
CA VAL A 46 -12.89 4.60 5.74
C VAL A 46 -13.00 3.86 4.41
N ARG A 47 -13.15 4.62 3.32
CA ARG A 47 -13.23 4.02 1.99
C ARG A 47 -11.92 3.28 1.71
N GLN A 48 -11.99 1.96 1.59
CA GLN A 48 -10.98 1.23 0.85
C GLN A 48 -11.05 1.77 -0.58
N LEU A 49 -9.93 2.21 -1.12
CA LEU A 49 -9.90 2.89 -2.41
C LEU A 49 -10.40 1.89 -3.45
N ASP A 50 -11.61 2.15 -3.96
CA ASP A 50 -12.34 1.23 -4.80
C ASP A 50 -11.48 0.84 -6.01
N PHE A 51 -11.25 -0.46 -6.18
CA PHE A 51 -10.50 -1.07 -7.29
C PHE A 51 -11.10 -0.76 -8.68
N ILE A 52 -12.25 -0.09 -8.74
CA ILE A 52 -13.10 0.14 -9.92
C ILE A 52 -12.44 1.05 -10.98
N ARG A 53 -11.38 1.81 -10.63
CA ARG A 53 -10.67 2.69 -11.60
C ARG A 53 -9.14 2.61 -11.49
N VAL A 54 -8.65 1.50 -10.97
CA VAL A 54 -7.23 1.31 -10.68
C VAL A 54 -6.36 1.32 -11.94
N GLU A 55 -6.87 0.78 -13.06
CA GLU A 55 -6.16 0.79 -14.34
C GLU A 55 -5.95 2.21 -14.90
N ASP A 56 -6.92 3.12 -14.73
CA ASP A 56 -6.78 4.52 -15.17
C ASP A 56 -6.06 5.38 -14.12
N ASN A 57 -6.18 5.07 -12.82
CA ASN A 57 -5.60 5.86 -11.72
C ASN A 57 -5.09 4.97 -10.57
N PRO A 58 -3.93 4.30 -10.73
CA PRO A 58 -3.39 3.37 -9.71
C PRO A 58 -3.01 4.08 -8.41
N PHE A 59 -2.78 5.39 -8.47
CA PHE A 59 -2.34 6.22 -7.35
C PHE A 59 -3.48 6.71 -6.44
N THR A 60 -4.74 6.43 -6.82
CA THR A 60 -5.92 6.90 -6.09
C THR A 60 -5.83 6.53 -4.62
N GLY A 61 -5.74 7.56 -3.76
CA GLY A 61 -5.67 7.51 -2.29
C GLY A 61 -4.49 6.78 -1.66
N ARG A 62 -3.50 6.36 -2.46
CA ARG A 62 -2.18 5.97 -1.95
C ARG A 62 -1.20 7.14 -2.02
N VAL A 63 -1.41 8.07 -2.95
CA VAL A 63 -0.69 9.35 -2.94
C VAL A 63 -1.30 10.29 -1.91
N SER A 64 -0.50 10.60 -0.91
CA SER A 64 -0.79 11.52 0.18
C SER A 64 0.18 12.70 0.13
N GLY A 65 -0.34 13.86 0.49
CA GLY A 65 0.31 15.16 0.32
C GLY A 65 -0.82 16.18 0.37
N SER A 66 -0.63 17.28 1.10
CA SER A 66 -1.71 18.19 1.50
C SER A 66 -2.70 18.49 0.36
N VAL A 67 -3.87 17.85 0.41
CA VAL A 67 -4.99 17.99 -0.54
C VAL A 67 -4.57 17.88 -2.02
N LEU A 68 -3.60 17.03 -2.36
CA LEU A 68 -3.26 16.76 -3.77
C LEU A 68 -4.42 16.07 -4.50
N GLY A 69 -4.59 16.39 -5.77
CA GLY A 69 -5.56 15.74 -6.65
C GLY A 69 -5.03 15.64 -8.07
N ARG A 70 -5.35 14.54 -8.73
CA ARG A 70 -5.04 14.31 -10.14
C ARG A 70 -5.81 15.29 -11.02
N LYS A 71 -5.11 15.95 -11.94
CA LYS A 71 -5.63 16.87 -12.96
C LYS A 71 -5.19 16.38 -14.32
N THR A 72 -6.01 16.65 -15.33
CA THR A 72 -5.66 16.42 -16.73
C THR A 72 -5.42 17.78 -17.36
N TRP A 73 -4.20 18.01 -17.84
CA TRP A 73 -3.84 19.21 -18.57
C TRP A 73 -3.83 18.85 -20.05
N ASN A 74 -4.75 19.44 -20.81
CA ASN A 74 -4.93 19.17 -22.23
C ASN A 74 -4.31 20.32 -23.05
N SER A 75 -3.63 19.98 -24.14
CA SER A 75 -3.55 20.84 -25.32
C SER A 75 -4.65 20.42 -26.31
N THR A 76 -5.01 21.30 -27.25
CA THR A 76 -6.06 21.08 -28.26
C THR A 76 -5.76 19.87 -29.17
N ASP A 77 -4.50 19.45 -29.27
CA ASP A 77 -4.07 18.25 -29.98
C ASP A 77 -4.11 17.00 -29.08
N GLY A 78 -4.85 15.97 -29.52
CA GLY A 78 -5.19 14.79 -28.73
C GLY A 78 -4.01 13.95 -28.21
N GLY A 79 -2.80 14.17 -28.73
CA GLY A 79 -1.56 13.47 -28.32
C GLY A 79 -0.80 14.08 -27.15
N LEU A 80 -1.19 15.25 -26.64
CA LEU A 80 -0.44 16.00 -25.59
C LEU A 80 -1.17 16.05 -24.24
N LYS A 81 -1.97 15.03 -23.94
CA LYS A 81 -2.64 14.95 -22.62
C LYS A 81 -1.62 14.63 -21.54
N ARG A 82 -1.43 15.55 -20.60
CA ARG A 82 -0.52 15.37 -19.46
C ARG A 82 -1.34 15.18 -18.19
N ARG A 83 -1.05 14.11 -17.44
CA ARG A 83 -1.63 13.87 -16.11
C ARG A 83 -0.69 14.44 -15.06
N VAL A 84 -1.21 15.33 -14.21
CA VAL A 84 -0.44 15.99 -13.16
C VAL A 84 -1.16 15.92 -11.82
N TRP A 85 -0.38 15.82 -10.76
CA TRP A 85 -0.84 15.88 -9.37
C TRP A 85 -0.56 17.27 -8.82
N GLN A 86 -1.61 17.95 -8.38
CA GLN A 86 -1.52 19.33 -7.90
C GLN A 86 -2.40 19.53 -6.66
N CYS A 87 -2.00 20.43 -5.77
CA CYS A 87 -2.81 20.81 -4.62
C CYS A 87 -4.17 21.38 -5.08
N ASN A 88 -5.26 20.75 -4.63
CA ASN A 88 -6.62 21.16 -4.98
C ASN A 88 -6.96 22.57 -4.46
N ARG A 89 -6.28 23.03 -3.40
CA ARG A 89 -6.48 24.38 -2.85
C ARG A 89 -5.82 25.49 -3.69
N LYS A 90 -4.95 25.14 -4.65
CA LYS A 90 -4.15 26.13 -5.41
C LYS A 90 -5.00 27.20 -6.09
N TYR A 91 -6.12 26.79 -6.69
CA TYR A 91 -7.07 27.65 -7.39
C TYR A 91 -8.49 27.51 -6.82
N GLU A 92 -8.61 27.26 -5.51
CA GLU A 92 -9.92 27.12 -4.84
C GLU A 92 -10.82 28.34 -5.05
N LYS A 93 -10.22 29.54 -5.09
CA LYS A 93 -10.89 30.78 -5.47
C LYS A 93 -10.36 31.28 -6.81
N LYS A 94 -11.28 31.58 -7.74
CA LYS A 94 -10.94 32.09 -9.07
C LYS A 94 -10.17 33.41 -8.94
N GLY A 95 -8.97 33.46 -9.51
CA GLY A 95 -8.09 34.64 -9.49
C GLY A 95 -7.14 34.72 -8.28
N GLU A 96 -7.24 33.83 -7.29
CA GLU A 96 -6.32 33.78 -6.15
C GLU A 96 -5.45 32.51 -6.21
N VAL A 97 -4.13 32.69 -6.09
CA VAL A 97 -3.19 31.57 -5.93
C VAL A 97 -2.92 31.35 -4.44
N ARG A 98 -3.55 30.34 -3.84
CA ARG A 98 -3.43 30.04 -2.40
C ARG A 98 -2.30 29.08 -2.04
N CYS A 99 -1.83 28.30 -3.01
CA CYS A 99 -0.74 27.34 -2.83
C CYS A 99 0.31 27.56 -3.92
N ARG A 100 1.57 27.77 -3.53
CA ARG A 100 2.69 27.98 -4.47
C ARG A 100 3.45 26.71 -4.81
N ASN A 101 3.13 25.59 -4.14
CA ASN A 101 3.77 24.31 -4.41
C ASN A 101 3.69 23.94 -5.89
N LYS A 102 4.74 23.27 -6.35
CA LYS A 102 4.85 22.74 -7.70
C LYS A 102 3.82 21.61 -7.90
N HIS A 103 3.48 21.37 -9.16
CA HIS A 103 2.75 20.18 -9.56
C HIS A 103 3.75 19.07 -9.85
N ILE A 104 3.30 17.83 -9.80
CA ILE A 104 4.12 16.66 -10.06
C ILE A 104 3.52 15.88 -11.20
N ASP A 105 4.37 15.47 -12.13
CA ASP A 105 3.95 14.62 -13.23
C ASP A 105 3.70 13.21 -12.75
N GLU A 106 2.66 12.60 -13.32
CA GLU A 106 2.34 11.22 -13.00
C GLU A 106 3.50 10.27 -13.35
N ASP A 107 4.27 10.59 -14.39
CA ASP A 107 5.50 9.88 -14.79
C ASP A 107 6.57 9.85 -13.68
N VAL A 108 6.65 10.90 -12.87
CA VAL A 108 7.58 10.95 -11.72
C VAL A 108 7.17 9.94 -10.66
N LEU A 109 5.86 9.73 -10.45
CA LEU A 109 5.36 8.75 -9.50
C LEU A 109 5.67 7.32 -9.96
N TYR A 110 5.47 7.03 -11.25
CA TYR A 110 5.85 5.72 -11.83
C TYR A 110 7.35 5.45 -11.65
N LYS A 111 8.20 6.43 -11.99
CA LYS A 111 9.66 6.31 -11.83
C LYS A 111 10.07 6.15 -10.37
N ALA A 112 9.44 6.87 -9.45
CA ALA A 112 9.72 6.74 -8.01
C ALA A 112 9.42 5.32 -7.51
N ILE A 113 8.37 4.68 -8.00
CA ILE A 113 8.02 3.30 -7.61
C ILE A 113 9.05 2.31 -8.15
N ILE A 114 9.37 2.40 -9.44
CA ILE A 114 10.38 1.56 -10.08
C ILE A 114 11.73 1.70 -9.34
N SER A 115 12.16 2.93 -9.11
CA SER A 115 13.40 3.21 -8.38
C SER A 115 13.36 2.68 -6.95
N SER A 116 12.26 2.88 -6.22
CA SER A 116 12.16 2.41 -4.83
C SER A 116 12.20 0.89 -4.74
N PHE A 117 11.55 0.20 -5.68
CA PHE A 117 11.58 -1.25 -5.75
C PHE A 117 13.00 -1.76 -6.07
N ASN A 118 13.67 -1.17 -7.06
CA ASN A 118 15.03 -1.57 -7.42
C ASN A 118 16.00 -1.33 -6.25
N VAL A 119 15.83 -0.25 -5.47
CA VAL A 119 16.61 -0.03 -4.24
C VAL A 119 16.38 -1.12 -3.20
N LEU A 120 15.14 -1.60 -3.03
CA LEU A 120 14.85 -2.72 -2.12
C LEU A 120 15.54 -4.01 -2.60
N VAL A 121 15.50 -4.28 -3.90
CA VAL A 121 16.10 -5.48 -4.51
C VAL A 121 17.62 -5.44 -4.42
N GLU A 122 18.24 -4.30 -4.70
CA GLU A 122 19.69 -4.10 -4.61
C GLU A 122 20.23 -4.24 -3.18
N ASN A 123 19.41 -3.91 -2.18
CA ASN A 123 19.76 -3.99 -0.75
C ASN A 123 19.01 -5.12 -0.05
N LYS A 124 18.62 -6.17 -0.78
CA LYS A 124 17.72 -7.21 -0.27
C LYS A 124 18.24 -7.91 0.98
N GLU A 125 19.55 -8.18 1.08
CA GLU A 125 20.11 -8.85 2.26
C GLU A 125 19.86 -8.04 3.54
N TYR A 126 20.08 -6.72 3.49
CA TYR A 126 19.84 -5.81 4.61
C TYR A 126 18.36 -5.80 5.01
N PHE A 127 17.46 -5.71 4.04
CA PHE A 127 16.03 -5.66 4.29
C PHE A 127 15.48 -6.99 4.81
N ILE A 128 15.91 -8.13 4.25
CA ILE A 128 15.51 -9.46 4.70
C ILE A 128 15.97 -9.69 6.14
N GLU A 129 17.20 -9.33 6.49
CA GLU A 129 17.70 -9.46 7.87
C GLU A 129 16.90 -8.58 8.83
N LYS A 130 16.67 -7.31 8.46
CA LYS A 130 15.88 -6.37 9.25
C LYS A 130 14.45 -6.89 9.49
N TRP A 131 13.75 -7.34 8.46
CA TRP A 131 12.37 -7.81 8.60
C TRP A 131 12.26 -9.12 9.38
N LYS A 132 13.26 -10.01 9.28
CA LYS A 132 13.33 -11.23 10.10
C LYS A 132 13.56 -10.92 11.59
N ALA A 133 14.24 -9.82 11.90
CA ALA A 133 14.49 -9.38 13.27
C ALA A 133 13.32 -8.61 13.91
N GLU A 134 12.42 -8.05 13.10
CA GLU A 134 11.25 -7.31 13.59
C GLU A 134 10.19 -8.26 14.18
N ASP A 135 9.77 -7.97 15.42
CA ASP A 135 8.62 -8.64 16.02
C ASP A 135 7.30 -7.97 15.60
N GLY A 136 6.24 -8.77 15.54
CA GLY A 136 4.95 -8.33 15.05
C GLY A 136 3.87 -9.39 15.19
N ASP A 137 2.63 -8.98 14.94
CA ASP A 137 1.51 -9.91 14.85
C ASP A 137 1.65 -10.86 13.65
N GLU A 138 0.82 -11.91 13.61
CA GLU A 138 0.85 -12.93 12.56
C GLU A 138 0.58 -12.34 11.17
N LEU A 139 -0.18 -11.24 11.07
CA LEU A 139 -0.46 -10.57 9.81
C LEU A 139 0.76 -9.82 9.28
N LYS A 140 1.49 -9.09 10.13
CA LYS A 140 2.75 -8.46 9.75
C LYS A 140 3.77 -9.50 9.31
N LYS A 141 3.90 -10.59 10.07
CA LYS A 141 4.81 -11.70 9.73
C LYS A 141 4.45 -12.35 8.39
N TYR A 142 3.16 -12.55 8.11
CA TYR A 142 2.70 -13.06 6.82
C TYR A 142 3.09 -12.14 5.65
N ARG A 143 2.82 -10.84 5.76
CA ARG A 143 3.16 -9.85 4.73
C ARG A 143 4.67 -9.72 4.51
N VAL A 144 5.46 -9.76 5.57
CA VAL A 144 6.93 -9.77 5.47
C VAL A 144 7.42 -10.97 4.66
N ASN A 145 6.88 -12.16 4.91
CA ASN A 145 7.27 -13.35 4.15
C ASN A 145 6.92 -13.23 2.65
N GLU A 146 5.71 -12.73 2.32
CA GLU A 146 5.36 -12.44 0.92
C GLU A 146 6.34 -11.46 0.28
N PHE A 147 6.79 -10.44 1.01
CA PHE A 147 7.77 -9.48 0.51
C PHE A 147 9.13 -10.11 0.25
N ILE A 148 9.60 -10.98 1.17
CA ILE A 148 10.86 -11.70 1.03
C ILE A 148 10.80 -12.54 -0.25
N GLU A 149 9.73 -13.32 -0.45
CA GLU A 149 9.54 -14.13 -1.66
C GLU A 149 9.61 -13.29 -2.95
N ILE A 150 9.02 -12.09 -2.94
CA ILE A 150 9.03 -11.18 -4.11
C ILE A 150 10.45 -10.68 -4.43
N ILE A 151 11.25 -10.31 -3.44
CA ILE A 151 12.58 -9.71 -3.67
C ILE A 151 13.72 -10.72 -3.70
N GLU A 152 13.50 -11.95 -3.22
CA GLU A 152 14.54 -12.98 -3.11
C GLU A 152 15.13 -13.34 -4.47
N ASP A 153 14.27 -13.43 -5.50
CA ASP A 153 14.65 -13.68 -6.90
C ASP A 153 15.56 -12.58 -7.47
N GLY A 154 15.63 -11.40 -6.84
CA GLY A 154 16.53 -10.33 -7.23
C GLY A 154 16.16 -9.66 -8.55
N ILE A 155 14.92 -9.83 -9.02
CA ILE A 155 14.47 -9.28 -10.29
C ILE A 155 14.20 -7.79 -10.10
N VAL A 156 14.95 -6.95 -10.82
CA VAL A 156 14.64 -5.52 -10.96
C VAL A 156 13.56 -5.32 -12.00
N ILE A 157 12.79 -4.25 -11.86
CA ILE A 157 11.75 -3.88 -12.83
C ILE A 157 12.18 -2.66 -13.65
N GLU A 158 11.85 -2.68 -14.93
CA GLU A 158 12.02 -1.54 -15.85
C GLU A 158 10.70 -0.80 -16.10
N GLU A 159 9.58 -1.51 -15.95
CA GLU A 159 8.23 -1.01 -16.18
C GLU A 159 7.38 -1.09 -14.91
N PHE A 160 6.35 -0.24 -14.86
CA PHE A 160 5.43 -0.23 -13.74
C PHE A 160 4.50 -1.45 -13.80
N ASP A 161 4.62 -2.31 -12.79
CA ASP A 161 3.71 -3.42 -12.57
C ASP A 161 2.65 -3.06 -11.51
N ILE A 162 1.39 -3.09 -11.93
CA ILE A 162 0.26 -2.70 -11.09
C ILE A 162 0.02 -3.69 -9.95
N ASP A 163 0.18 -4.99 -10.20
CA ASP A 163 -0.04 -6.04 -9.22
C ASP A 163 1.04 -5.97 -8.14
N LEU A 164 2.30 -5.79 -8.56
CA LEU A 164 3.42 -5.58 -7.66
C LEU A 164 3.23 -4.32 -6.81
N TYR A 165 2.78 -3.23 -7.42
CA TYR A 165 2.46 -1.99 -6.70
C TYR A 165 1.40 -2.20 -5.61
N PHE A 166 0.32 -2.94 -5.89
CA PHE A 166 -0.71 -3.19 -4.87
C PHE A 166 -0.24 -4.12 -3.76
N LYS A 167 0.61 -5.09 -4.10
CA LYS A 167 1.23 -6.02 -3.15
C LYS A 167 2.25 -5.35 -2.24
N MET A 168 2.95 -4.32 -2.73
CA MET A 168 4.10 -3.77 -2.01
C MET A 168 3.89 -2.37 -1.42
N ILE A 169 3.22 -1.47 -2.12
CA ILE A 169 3.13 -0.08 -1.69
C ILE A 169 1.99 0.10 -0.70
N GLU A 170 2.22 0.86 0.38
CA GLU A 170 1.18 1.30 1.29
C GLU A 170 0.69 2.70 0.93
N LYS A 171 1.64 3.63 0.79
CA LYS A 171 1.39 5.05 0.54
C LYS A 171 2.58 5.68 -0.17
N MET A 172 2.35 6.81 -0.82
CA MET A 172 3.40 7.69 -1.31
C MET A 172 3.15 9.06 -0.69
N VAL A 173 4.18 9.66 -0.12
CA VAL A 173 4.12 11.01 0.46
C VAL A 173 4.92 11.95 -0.43
N VAL A 174 4.24 12.95 -0.95
CA VAL A 174 4.79 13.80 -1.99
C VAL A 174 5.15 15.18 -1.44
N PHE A 175 6.41 15.59 -1.62
CA PHE A 175 6.97 16.88 -1.25
C PHE A 175 7.36 17.69 -2.49
N GLU A 176 7.93 18.90 -2.32
CA GLU A 176 8.27 19.77 -3.45
C GLU A 176 9.45 19.26 -4.29
N ASP A 177 10.37 18.53 -3.66
CA ASP A 177 11.67 18.09 -4.20
C ASP A 177 11.89 16.57 -4.08
N ARG A 178 10.99 15.86 -3.39
CA ARG A 178 11.12 14.42 -3.13
C ARG A 178 9.79 13.72 -3.01
N VAL A 179 9.82 12.41 -3.22
CA VAL A 179 8.71 11.48 -2.99
C VAL A 179 9.21 10.43 -2.00
N ILE A 180 8.47 10.23 -0.90
CA ILE A 180 8.71 9.13 0.03
C ILE A 180 7.73 8.01 -0.32
N VAL A 181 8.25 6.85 -0.70
CA VAL A 181 7.47 5.65 -0.98
C VAL A 181 7.46 4.78 0.27
N GLY A 182 6.28 4.63 0.88
CA GLY A 182 6.06 3.76 2.04
C GLY A 182 5.50 2.41 1.61
N PHE A 183 6.10 1.34 2.12
CA PHE A 183 5.78 -0.05 1.80
C PHE A 183 4.90 -0.69 2.88
N LEU A 184 4.12 -1.72 2.51
CA LEU A 184 3.18 -2.40 3.43
C LEU A 184 3.85 -3.15 4.58
N ASN A 185 5.15 -3.38 4.50
CA ASN A 185 5.98 -3.92 5.57
C ASN A 185 6.53 -2.84 6.53
N GLY A 186 6.28 -1.55 6.25
CA GLY A 186 6.77 -0.43 7.06
C GLY A 186 8.09 0.20 6.61
N ALA A 187 8.72 -0.30 5.54
CA ALA A 187 9.88 0.36 4.96
C ALA A 187 9.47 1.69 4.28
N GLU A 188 10.35 2.70 4.32
CA GLU A 188 10.17 3.95 3.61
C GLU A 188 11.43 4.23 2.77
N VAL A 189 11.25 4.52 1.49
CA VAL A 189 12.34 4.86 0.55
C VAL A 189 12.11 6.27 0.03
N GLU A 190 13.14 7.10 0.09
CA GLU A 190 13.11 8.47 -0.41
C GLU A 190 13.67 8.54 -1.84
N CYS A 191 12.88 9.08 -2.77
CA CYS A 191 13.27 9.34 -4.14
C CYS A 191 13.31 10.85 -4.38
N THR A 192 14.45 11.38 -4.83
CA THR A 192 14.57 12.79 -5.22
C THR A 192 13.93 13.03 -6.59
N ILE A 193 13.17 14.12 -6.72
CA ILE A 193 12.59 14.57 -7.99
C ILE A 193 13.65 15.44 -8.68
N GLN A 194 14.23 14.94 -9.78
CA GLN A 194 15.10 15.75 -10.66
C GLN A 194 14.27 16.63 -11.60
#